data_AF-A0A935EXQ4-F1
#
_entry.id   AF-A0A935EXQ4-F1
#
_cell.length_a   1.000
_cell.length_b   1.000
_cell.length_c   1.000
_cell.angle_alpha   90.00
_cell.angle_beta   90.00
_cell.angle_gamma   90.00
#
_symmetry.space_group_name_H-M   'P 1'
#
loop_
_entity.id
_entity.type
_entity.pdbx_description
1 polymer ?
#
loop_
_entity_poly.entity_id
_entity_poly.type
_entity_poly.pdbx_seq_one_letter_code
_entity_poly.pdbx_strand_id
1 'polypeptide(L)'
;MVLRRASGMFRGSLEMRQEPAKIEAVGLRFLGCHIFLDQYDSQTMVAPMDMVKTIADGAASLGAQRLILSGGGLIRDGKVDQEALKRKAEGLNAAGKYAKSKGLRLAYHNHGPEFEKGGLEIEGLYRLTDPGLVDFLTDCGWAFRTGTDVPGFFTRHHKRIIGMHLRDFKTGTQVPLGQGDFPLKEIAAAVNKANWSGWVINEEERLRRKAGREGGGAGSCIAQAKSFGR
;
A
#
# COMPACT_ATOMS: atom_id res chain seq x y z
N MET A 1 6.90 -12.67 -0.22
CA MET A 1 6.00 -11.82 -1.02
C MET A 1 6.88 -10.93 -1.87
N VAL A 2 6.66 -10.88 -3.18
CA VAL A 2 7.35 -9.91 -4.05
C VAL A 2 6.37 -8.79 -4.38
N LEU A 3 6.71 -7.57 -3.96
CA LEU A 3 6.07 -6.35 -4.46
C LEU A 3 7.04 -5.71 -5.45
N ARG A 4 6.64 -5.62 -6.72
CA ARG A 4 7.44 -4.96 -7.74
C ARG A 4 6.96 -3.54 -7.89
N ARG A 5 7.87 -2.57 -7.72
CA ARG A 5 7.62 -1.17 -8.12
C ARG A 5 7.61 -1.13 -9.64
N ALA A 6 6.50 -0.70 -10.23
CA ALA A 6 6.39 -0.57 -11.68
C ALA A 6 6.59 0.89 -12.08
N SER A 7 7.69 1.20 -12.78
CA SER A 7 7.99 2.55 -13.31
C SER A 7 7.76 2.65 -14.83
N GLY A 8 6.85 1.83 -15.37
CA GLY A 8 6.50 1.83 -16.79
C GLY A 8 7.51 1.08 -17.66
N MET A 9 7.26 -0.21 -17.92
CA MET A 9 7.59 -0.97 -19.14
C MET A 9 7.36 -2.46 -18.86
N PHE A 10 6.18 -2.97 -19.24
CA PHE A 10 5.93 -4.42 -19.38
C PHE A 10 6.11 -4.76 -20.87
N ARG A 11 7.33 -5.09 -21.32
CA ARG A 11 7.53 -5.63 -22.68
C ARG A 11 7.36 -7.15 -22.61
N GLY A 12 6.42 -7.69 -23.39
CA GLY A 12 5.99 -9.09 -23.37
C GLY A 12 7.02 -10.08 -23.91
N SER A 13 8.15 -10.25 -23.23
CA SER A 13 9.10 -11.33 -23.51
C SER A 13 8.60 -12.66 -22.92
N LEU A 14 8.98 -13.77 -23.55
CA LEU A 14 8.75 -15.14 -23.05
C LEU A 14 9.28 -15.35 -21.62
N GLU A 15 10.30 -14.59 -21.21
CA GLU A 15 10.88 -14.63 -19.86
C GLU A 15 9.90 -14.15 -18.78
N MET A 16 9.09 -13.12 -19.07
CA MET A 16 8.08 -12.61 -18.14
C MET A 16 6.99 -13.63 -17.84
N ARG A 17 6.63 -14.48 -18.82
CA ARG A 17 5.63 -15.55 -18.64
C ARG A 17 6.09 -16.67 -17.71
N GLN A 18 7.41 -16.79 -17.47
CA GLN A 18 7.98 -17.77 -16.55
C GLN A 18 8.22 -17.22 -15.14
N GLU A 19 8.14 -15.90 -14.93
CA GLU A 19 8.35 -15.29 -13.60
C GLU A 19 7.43 -15.87 -12.51
N PRO A 20 6.12 -16.13 -12.75
CA PRO A 20 5.25 -16.68 -11.72
C PRO A 20 5.68 -18.08 -11.28
N ALA A 21 6.03 -18.95 -12.24
CA ALA A 21 6.52 -20.29 -11.96
C ALA A 21 7.85 -20.27 -11.18
N LYS A 22 8.74 -19.31 -11.47
CA LYS A 22 9.99 -19.13 -10.72
C LYS A 22 9.74 -18.65 -9.28
N ILE A 23 8.78 -17.75 -9.07
CA ILE A 23 8.38 -17.26 -7.74
C ILE A 23 7.76 -18.40 -6.91
N GLU A 24 6.89 -19.20 -7.52
CA GLU A 24 6.25 -20.34 -6.86
C GLU A 24 7.24 -21.47 -6.55
N ALA A 25 8.21 -21.72 -7.44
CA ALA A 25 9.23 -22.76 -7.23
C ALA A 25 10.08 -22.53 -5.96
N VAL A 26 10.19 -21.28 -5.50
CA VAL A 26 10.88 -20.93 -4.24
C VAL A 26 9.91 -20.72 -3.06
N GLY A 27 8.65 -21.16 -3.19
CA GLY A 27 7.63 -21.08 -2.16
C GLY A 27 7.08 -19.66 -1.91
N LEU A 28 7.37 -18.71 -2.78
CA LEU A 28 6.87 -17.34 -2.68
C LEU A 28 5.54 -17.18 -3.42
N ARG A 29 4.78 -16.16 -3.04
CA ARG A 29 3.58 -15.71 -3.76
C ARG A 29 3.77 -14.30 -4.28
N PHE A 30 3.31 -14.06 -5.49
CA PHE A 30 3.28 -12.73 -6.10
C PHE A 30 1.97 -12.03 -5.72
N LEU A 31 2.04 -11.06 -4.80
CA LEU A 31 0.85 -10.38 -4.31
C LEU A 31 0.34 -9.37 -5.34
N GLY A 32 1.22 -8.55 -5.91
CA GLY A 32 0.81 -7.51 -6.82
C GLY A 32 1.91 -6.55 -7.26
N CYS A 33 1.51 -5.65 -8.16
CA CYS A 33 2.32 -4.52 -8.62
C CYS A 33 1.89 -3.26 -7.87
N HIS A 34 2.87 -2.47 -7.42
CA HIS A 34 2.63 -1.20 -6.74
C HIS A 34 2.88 -0.02 -7.68
N ILE A 35 1.89 0.85 -7.83
CA ILE A 35 1.99 2.12 -8.56
C ILE A 35 2.14 3.24 -7.53
N PHE A 36 3.33 3.82 -7.50
CA PHE A 36 3.66 5.02 -6.75
C PHE A 36 4.21 6.05 -7.72
N LEU A 37 3.71 7.29 -7.65
CA LEU A 37 4.09 8.37 -8.53
C LEU A 37 4.48 9.60 -7.71
N ASP A 38 5.41 10.39 -8.25
CA ASP A 38 5.74 11.70 -7.70
C ASP A 38 4.65 12.73 -8.04
N GLN A 39 3.88 12.48 -9.11
CA GLN A 39 2.75 13.29 -9.54
C GLN A 39 1.56 12.40 -9.88
N TYR A 40 0.42 12.73 -9.31
CA TYR A 40 -0.84 12.05 -9.54
C TYR A 40 -1.74 12.87 -10.48
N ASP A 41 -2.80 12.24 -10.98
CA ASP A 41 -3.86 12.94 -11.70
C ASP A 41 -4.40 14.09 -10.85
N SER A 42 -4.50 15.30 -11.42
CA SER A 42 -4.78 16.51 -10.64
C SER A 42 -6.22 16.59 -10.13
N GLN A 43 -7.15 15.83 -10.71
CA GLN A 43 -8.56 15.84 -10.32
C GLN A 43 -8.86 14.80 -9.25
N THR A 44 -8.30 13.60 -9.42
CA THR A 44 -8.57 12.43 -8.58
C THR A 44 -7.48 12.15 -7.55
N MET A 45 -6.29 12.72 -7.73
CA MET A 45 -5.11 12.51 -6.87
C MET A 45 -4.69 11.04 -6.76
N VAL A 46 -5.01 10.22 -7.75
CA VAL A 46 -4.51 8.83 -7.91
C VAL A 46 -3.84 8.67 -9.28
N ALA A 47 -3.32 7.47 -9.58
CA ALA A 47 -2.65 7.23 -10.85
C ALA A 47 -3.60 7.47 -12.06
N PRO A 48 -3.13 8.13 -13.13
CA PRO A 48 -3.90 8.29 -14.37
C PRO A 48 -4.43 6.96 -14.91
N MET A 49 -5.66 6.96 -15.43
CA MET A 49 -6.36 5.72 -15.78
C MET A 49 -5.68 4.93 -16.91
N ASP A 50 -5.05 5.58 -17.87
CA ASP A 50 -4.25 4.94 -18.93
C ASP A 50 -3.06 4.15 -18.35
N MET A 51 -2.39 4.71 -17.35
CA MET A 51 -1.33 4.03 -16.60
C MET A 51 -1.88 2.87 -15.78
N VAL A 52 -2.99 3.06 -15.07
CA VAL A 52 -3.69 1.99 -14.35
C VAL A 52 -3.98 0.82 -15.28
N LYS A 53 -4.52 1.09 -16.48
CA LYS A 53 -4.83 0.05 -17.47
C LYS A 53 -3.59 -0.71 -17.90
N THR A 54 -2.55 0.01 -18.30
CA THR A 54 -1.28 -0.56 -18.78
C THR A 54 -0.65 -1.48 -17.74
N ILE A 55 -0.62 -1.04 -16.48
CA ILE A 55 0.01 -1.79 -15.39
C ILE A 55 -0.88 -2.95 -14.93
N ALA A 56 -2.20 -2.78 -14.90
CA ALA A 56 -3.13 -3.87 -14.59
C ALA A 56 -3.01 -5.01 -15.61
N ASP A 57 -2.94 -4.68 -16.90
CA ASP A 57 -2.76 -5.68 -17.97
C ASP A 57 -1.43 -6.43 -17.82
N GLY A 58 -0.34 -5.70 -17.56
CA GLY A 58 0.97 -6.30 -17.29
C GLY A 58 0.96 -7.17 -16.03
N ALA A 59 0.39 -6.68 -14.93
CA ALA A 59 0.31 -7.40 -13.66
C ALA A 59 -0.51 -8.69 -13.78
N ALA A 60 -1.65 -8.64 -14.48
CA ALA A 60 -2.47 -9.82 -14.74
C ALA A 60 -1.71 -10.87 -15.56
N SER A 61 -0.93 -10.45 -16.58
CA SER A 61 -0.10 -11.36 -17.36
C SER A 61 1.01 -12.06 -16.55
N LEU A 62 1.36 -11.50 -15.39
CA LEU A 62 2.32 -12.04 -14.43
C LEU A 62 1.64 -12.80 -13.27
N GLY A 63 0.34 -13.08 -13.35
CA GLY A 63 -0.37 -13.78 -12.27
C GLY A 63 -0.44 -13.00 -10.96
N ALA A 64 -0.36 -11.67 -11.00
CA ALA A 64 -0.61 -10.83 -9.83
C ALA A 64 -2.00 -11.12 -9.26
N GLN A 65 -2.15 -11.05 -7.94
CA GLN A 65 -3.47 -11.10 -7.31
C GLN A 65 -4.10 -9.70 -7.19
N ARG A 66 -3.24 -8.68 -7.09
CA ARG A 66 -3.65 -7.30 -6.80
C ARG A 66 -2.92 -6.26 -7.63
N LEU A 67 -3.63 -5.18 -7.88
CA LEU A 67 -3.06 -3.89 -8.23
C LEU A 67 -3.04 -3.03 -6.97
N ILE A 68 -1.89 -2.48 -6.61
CA ILE A 68 -1.75 -1.61 -5.44
C ILE A 68 -1.53 -0.18 -5.94
N LEU A 69 -2.37 0.75 -5.48
CA LEU A 69 -2.29 2.17 -5.82
C LEU A 69 -2.04 2.99 -4.57
N SER A 70 -1.18 3.99 -4.70
CA SER A 70 -1.17 5.13 -3.79
C SER A 70 -1.79 6.37 -4.45
N GLY A 71 -1.98 7.41 -3.65
CA GLY A 71 -2.42 8.72 -4.12
C GLY A 71 -1.73 9.85 -3.38
N GLY A 72 -1.96 11.08 -3.86
CA GLY A 72 -1.54 12.30 -3.17
C GLY A 72 -2.54 12.66 -2.07
N GLY A 73 -2.03 13.17 -0.95
CA GLY A 73 -2.88 13.65 0.16
C GLY A 73 -3.73 14.85 -0.25
N LEU A 74 -4.95 14.89 0.27
CA LEU A 74 -5.96 15.92 -0.01
C LEU A 74 -5.97 17.06 1.00
N ILE A 75 -5.20 16.94 2.08
CA ILE A 75 -5.20 17.96 3.14
C ILE A 75 -4.57 19.26 2.63
N ARG A 76 -5.35 20.33 2.77
CA ARG A 76 -4.98 21.72 2.49
C ARG A 76 -5.49 22.58 3.64
N ASP A 77 -4.61 23.37 4.25
CA ASP A 77 -4.92 24.22 5.41
C ASP A 77 -5.65 23.49 6.56
N GLY A 78 -5.30 22.21 6.75
CA GLY A 78 -5.87 21.34 7.76
C GLY A 78 -7.31 20.87 7.51
N LYS A 79 -7.83 21.02 6.30
CA LYS A 79 -9.15 20.53 5.88
C LYS A 79 -9.02 19.57 4.70
N VAL A 80 -10.03 18.72 4.54
CA VAL A 80 -10.22 17.87 3.35
C VAL A 80 -11.45 18.37 2.60
N ASP A 81 -11.24 18.84 1.37
CA ASP A 81 -12.34 19.15 0.46
C ASP A 81 -13.13 17.86 0.15
N GLN A 82 -14.42 17.88 0.47
CA GLN A 82 -15.30 16.72 0.30
C GLN A 82 -15.51 16.36 -1.17
N GLU A 83 -15.50 17.35 -2.07
CA GLU A 83 -15.62 17.07 -3.50
C GLU A 83 -14.33 16.47 -4.06
N ALA A 84 -13.16 16.92 -3.58
CA ALA A 84 -11.89 16.27 -3.92
C ALA A 84 -11.81 14.84 -3.39
N LEU A 85 -12.27 14.60 -2.17
CA LEU A 85 -12.35 13.27 -1.57
C LEU A 85 -13.28 12.34 -2.36
N LYS A 86 -14.44 12.86 -2.79
CA LYS A 86 -15.37 12.11 -3.64
C LYS A 86 -14.75 11.75 -4.99
N ARG A 87 -14.11 12.71 -5.67
CA ARG A 87 -13.39 12.45 -6.93
C ARG A 87 -12.28 11.41 -6.77
N LYS A 88 -11.53 11.46 -5.66
CA LYS A 88 -10.51 10.45 -5.34
C LYS A 88 -11.12 9.06 -5.16
N ALA A 89 -12.20 8.95 -4.40
CA ALA A 89 -12.92 7.68 -4.22
C ALA A 89 -13.50 7.14 -5.54
N GLU A 90 -14.05 8.02 -6.39
CA GLU A 90 -14.54 7.66 -7.73
C GLU A 90 -13.41 7.15 -8.64
N GLY A 91 -12.25 7.80 -8.61
CA GLY A 91 -11.04 7.34 -9.32
C GLY A 91 -10.59 5.96 -8.85
N LEU A 92 -10.58 5.70 -7.54
CA LEU A 92 -10.26 4.39 -6.98
C LEU A 92 -11.29 3.32 -7.37
N ASN A 93 -12.59 3.64 -7.34
CA ASN A 93 -13.64 2.72 -7.77
C ASN A 93 -13.52 2.39 -9.27
N ALA A 94 -13.21 3.38 -10.12
CA ALA A 94 -12.98 3.18 -11.54
C ALA A 94 -11.75 2.29 -11.80
N ALA A 95 -10.65 2.53 -11.09
CA ALA A 95 -9.46 1.68 -11.13
C ALA A 95 -9.77 0.26 -10.65
N GLY A 96 -10.52 0.10 -9.56
CA GLY A 96 -10.93 -1.18 -9.01
C GLY A 96 -11.83 -1.97 -9.95
N LYS A 97 -12.75 -1.31 -10.64
CA LYS A 97 -13.57 -1.92 -11.68
C LYS A 97 -12.73 -2.47 -12.84
N TYR A 98 -11.71 -1.72 -13.27
CA TYR A 98 -10.79 -2.19 -14.30
C TYR A 98 -9.89 -3.33 -13.83
N ALA A 99 -9.31 -3.22 -12.63
CA ALA A 99 -8.51 -4.29 -12.04
C ALA A 99 -9.33 -5.60 -11.97
N LYS A 100 -10.59 -5.51 -11.51
CA LYS A 100 -11.51 -6.66 -11.45
C LYS A 100 -11.79 -7.29 -12.81
N SER A 101 -11.92 -6.48 -13.88
CA SER A 101 -12.11 -7.03 -15.23
C SER A 101 -10.89 -7.80 -15.76
N LYS A 102 -9.73 -7.63 -15.12
CA LYS A 102 -8.48 -8.37 -15.40
C LYS A 102 -8.21 -9.50 -14.40
N GLY A 103 -9.18 -9.82 -13.53
CA GLY A 103 -9.02 -10.84 -12.50
C GLY A 103 -8.19 -10.40 -11.29
N LEU A 104 -7.89 -9.09 -11.16
CA LEU A 104 -7.16 -8.52 -10.04
C LEU A 104 -8.12 -7.91 -9.01
N ARG A 105 -7.68 -7.76 -7.76
CA ARG A 105 -8.31 -6.84 -6.79
C ARG A 105 -7.48 -5.57 -6.62
N LEU A 106 -8.12 -4.43 -6.38
CA LEU A 106 -7.40 -3.21 -6.05
C LEU A 106 -7.13 -3.14 -4.54
N ALA A 107 -5.96 -2.69 -4.13
CA ALA A 107 -5.71 -2.23 -2.77
C ALA A 107 -5.15 -0.80 -2.78
N TYR A 108 -5.73 0.10 -1.98
CA TYR A 108 -5.17 1.43 -1.76
C TYR A 108 -4.09 1.37 -0.66
N HIS A 109 -2.91 1.90 -0.95
CA HIS A 109 -1.78 2.03 -0.03
C HIS A 109 -1.62 3.50 0.37
N ASN A 110 -1.83 3.77 1.65
CA ASN A 110 -1.72 5.11 2.22
C ASN A 110 -0.27 5.51 2.48
N HIS A 111 -0.05 6.81 2.56
CA HIS A 111 1.14 7.39 3.17
C HIS A 111 0.76 8.11 4.49
N GLY A 112 1.61 9.04 4.91
CA GLY A 112 1.35 9.90 6.08
C GLY A 112 0.17 10.86 5.89
N PRO A 113 0.10 11.64 4.79
CA PRO A 113 -0.91 12.69 4.63
C PRO A 113 -2.36 12.21 4.80
N GLU A 114 -2.72 11.01 4.34
CA GLU A 114 -4.10 10.53 4.44
C GLU A 114 -4.57 10.29 5.89
N PHE A 115 -3.61 10.12 6.81
CA PHE A 115 -3.85 9.95 8.25
C PHE A 115 -3.68 11.24 9.05
N GLU A 116 -3.30 12.36 8.44
CA GLU A 116 -3.25 13.63 9.15
C GLU A 116 -4.67 14.11 9.51
N LYS A 117 -4.73 15.12 10.40
CA LYS A 117 -6.00 15.73 10.86
C LYS A 117 -7.01 14.69 11.37
N GLY A 118 -6.54 13.67 12.07
CA GLY A 118 -7.39 12.61 12.63
C GLY A 118 -7.89 11.61 11.60
N GLY A 119 -7.25 11.52 10.43
CA GLY A 119 -7.60 10.54 9.40
C GLY A 119 -8.86 10.88 8.60
N LEU A 120 -9.24 12.15 8.50
CA LEU A 120 -10.43 12.58 7.75
C LEU A 120 -10.45 12.05 6.31
N GLU A 121 -9.29 12.05 5.65
CA GLU A 121 -9.18 11.53 4.29
C GLU A 121 -9.30 10.01 4.27
N ILE A 122 -8.49 9.27 5.03
CA ILE A 122 -8.52 7.81 4.98
C ILE A 122 -9.87 7.24 5.42
N GLU A 123 -10.48 7.75 6.49
CA GLU A 123 -11.83 7.36 6.94
C GLU A 123 -12.87 7.68 5.85
N GLY A 124 -12.68 8.78 5.13
CA GLY A 124 -13.46 9.14 3.94
C GLY A 124 -13.37 8.12 2.82
N LEU A 125 -12.14 7.68 2.49
CA LEU A 125 -11.91 6.67 1.45
C LEU A 125 -12.54 5.32 1.82
N TYR A 126 -12.46 4.89 3.08
CA TYR A 126 -13.16 3.68 3.55
C TYR A 126 -14.68 3.78 3.41
N ARG A 127 -15.26 4.97 3.59
CA ARG A 127 -16.70 5.20 3.46
C ARG A 127 -17.17 5.28 2.02
N LEU A 128 -16.40 5.93 1.14
CA LEU A 128 -16.84 6.30 -0.21
C LEU A 128 -16.43 5.30 -1.30
N THR A 129 -15.48 4.41 -1.01
CA THR A 129 -15.08 3.35 -1.96
C THR A 129 -15.90 2.08 -1.76
N ASP A 130 -16.21 1.40 -2.86
CA ASP A 130 -16.97 0.15 -2.87
C ASP A 130 -16.12 -1.00 -2.30
N PRO A 131 -16.57 -1.70 -1.23
CA PRO A 131 -15.85 -2.82 -0.64
C PRO A 131 -15.69 -4.04 -1.58
N GLY A 132 -16.49 -4.13 -2.64
CA GLY A 132 -16.36 -5.14 -3.69
C GLY A 132 -15.32 -4.79 -4.76
N LEU A 133 -14.76 -3.58 -4.73
CA LEU A 133 -13.79 -3.07 -5.71
C LEU A 133 -12.45 -2.66 -5.09
N VAL A 134 -12.45 -2.13 -3.87
CA VAL A 134 -11.28 -1.52 -3.23
C VAL A 134 -11.02 -2.15 -1.86
N ASP A 135 -9.86 -2.76 -1.71
CA ASP A 135 -9.28 -3.15 -0.42
C ASP A 135 -8.23 -2.10 0.01
N PHE A 136 -7.59 -2.30 1.16
CA PHE A 136 -6.54 -1.42 1.68
C PHE A 136 -5.30 -2.20 2.11
N LEU A 137 -4.15 -1.69 1.71
CA LEU A 137 -2.83 -2.09 2.21
C LEU A 137 -2.35 -0.97 3.14
N THR A 138 -2.64 -1.11 4.44
CA THR A 138 -2.44 0.00 5.38
C THR A 138 -0.99 0.11 5.81
N ASP A 139 -0.34 1.24 5.56
CA ASP A 139 0.93 1.55 6.18
C ASP A 139 0.70 2.08 7.60
N CYS A 140 0.91 1.18 8.56
CA CYS A 140 0.73 1.42 9.98
C CYS A 140 1.83 2.32 10.55
N GLY A 141 3.03 2.30 9.96
CA GLY A 141 4.12 3.16 10.39
C GLY A 141 3.83 4.63 10.10
N TRP A 142 3.35 4.91 8.88
CA TRP A 142 2.91 6.25 8.51
C TRP A 142 1.71 6.73 9.33
N ALA A 143 0.71 5.87 9.54
CA ALA A 143 -0.44 6.19 10.39
C ALA A 143 -0.01 6.50 11.85
N PHE A 144 0.88 5.70 12.42
CA PHE A 144 1.36 5.91 13.79
C PHE A 144 2.07 7.25 13.96
N ARG A 145 2.86 7.66 12.96
CA ARG A 145 3.56 8.96 12.98
C ARG A 145 2.62 10.18 12.99
N THR A 146 1.37 10.03 12.57
CA THR A 146 0.37 11.10 12.68
C THR A 146 -0.32 11.15 14.04
N GLY A 147 0.04 10.26 14.97
CA GLY A 147 -0.61 10.09 16.28
C GLY A 147 -1.87 9.24 16.22
N THR A 148 -2.09 8.48 15.14
CA THR A 148 -3.25 7.60 14.98
C THR A 148 -3.17 6.41 15.93
N ASP A 149 -4.28 6.09 16.61
CA ASP A 149 -4.47 4.80 17.29
C ASP A 149 -4.60 3.68 16.24
N VAL A 150 -3.47 3.09 15.87
CA VAL A 150 -3.40 2.05 14.84
C VAL A 150 -4.13 0.76 15.23
N PRO A 151 -3.98 0.20 16.46
CA PRO A 151 -4.78 -0.95 16.90
C PRO A 151 -6.29 -0.69 16.85
N GLY A 152 -6.74 0.50 17.27
CA GLY A 152 -8.14 0.89 17.18
C GLY A 152 -8.62 1.05 15.74
N PHE A 153 -7.83 1.69 14.87
CA PHE A 153 -8.11 1.80 13.43
C PHE A 153 -8.26 0.42 12.79
N PHE A 154 -7.31 -0.49 13.03
CA PHE A 154 -7.38 -1.88 12.56
C PHE A 154 -8.67 -2.55 13.04
N THR A 155 -9.01 -2.44 14.33
CA THR A 155 -10.22 -3.04 14.90
C THR A 155 -11.49 -2.57 14.19
N ARG A 156 -11.56 -1.31 13.74
CA ARG A 156 -12.70 -0.78 12.98
C ARG A 156 -12.73 -1.25 11.52
N HIS A 157 -11.57 -1.42 10.91
CA HIS A 157 -11.44 -1.49 9.45
C HIS A 157 -10.88 -2.81 8.89
N HIS A 158 -10.49 -3.76 9.74
CA HIS A 158 -9.76 -5.00 9.36
C HIS A 158 -10.42 -5.83 8.26
N LYS A 159 -11.75 -5.75 8.08
CA LYS A 159 -12.48 -6.46 7.02
C LYS A 159 -12.06 -6.05 5.59
N ARG A 160 -11.54 -4.83 5.41
CA ARG A 160 -11.04 -4.33 4.12
C ARG A 160 -9.53 -4.19 4.08
N ILE A 161 -8.82 -4.46 5.18
CA ILE A 161 -7.36 -4.46 5.23
C ILE A 161 -6.85 -5.82 4.74
N ILE A 162 -6.15 -5.85 3.60
CA ILE A 162 -5.55 -7.09 3.06
C ILE A 162 -4.11 -7.28 3.51
N GLY A 163 -3.49 -6.22 4.01
CA GLY A 163 -2.15 -6.26 4.55
C GLY A 163 -1.82 -5.00 5.32
N MET A 164 -0.79 -5.10 6.14
CA MET A 164 -0.23 -4.00 6.91
C MET A 164 1.27 -3.88 6.63
N HIS A 165 1.73 -2.70 6.27
CA HIS A 165 3.14 -2.36 6.34
C HIS A 165 3.45 -1.91 7.76
N LEU A 166 4.39 -2.60 8.40
CA LEU A 166 4.88 -2.26 9.72
C LEU A 166 6.25 -1.60 9.58
N ARG A 167 6.39 -0.51 10.33
CA ARG A 167 7.63 0.24 10.49
C ARG A 167 7.69 0.67 11.95
N ASP A 168 8.89 0.77 12.48
CA ASP A 168 9.07 1.21 13.85
C ASP A 168 9.89 2.49 13.91
N PHE A 169 9.56 3.34 14.86
CA PHE A 169 10.17 4.66 15.02
C PHE A 169 10.49 4.91 16.48
N LYS A 170 11.64 5.54 16.71
CA LYS A 170 12.03 6.06 18.02
C LYS A 170 12.50 7.50 17.83
N THR A 171 11.96 8.42 18.63
CA THR A 171 12.29 9.85 18.55
C THR A 171 12.26 10.40 17.11
N GLY A 172 11.24 10.02 16.34
CA GLY A 172 11.05 10.44 14.94
C GLY A 172 11.96 9.77 13.90
N THR A 173 12.89 8.91 14.30
CA THR A 173 13.82 8.20 13.40
C THR A 173 13.36 6.75 13.22
N GLN A 174 13.40 6.24 11.98
CA GLN A 174 13.07 4.83 11.72
C GLN A 174 14.14 3.93 12.35
N VAL A 175 13.69 2.92 13.08
CA VAL A 175 14.52 1.89 13.72
C VAL A 175 14.06 0.50 13.28
N PRO A 176 14.87 -0.56 13.48
CA PRO A 176 14.43 -1.92 13.22
C PRO A 176 13.13 -2.24 13.97
N LEU A 177 12.25 -3.05 13.36
CA LEU A 177 10.97 -3.42 13.93
C LEU A 177 11.13 -4.04 15.33
N GLY A 178 10.45 -3.48 16.33
CA GLY A 178 10.51 -3.90 17.73
C GLY A 178 11.54 -3.15 18.59
N GLN A 179 12.23 -2.15 18.03
CA GLN A 179 13.19 -1.32 18.75
C GLN A 179 12.70 0.12 19.00
N GLY A 180 11.52 0.47 18.50
CA GLY A 180 10.90 1.76 18.68
C GLY A 180 9.63 1.69 19.52
N ASP A 181 8.75 2.66 19.27
CA ASP A 181 7.57 2.94 20.09
C ASP A 181 6.26 2.46 19.43
N PHE A 182 6.32 1.82 18.25
CA PHE A 182 5.12 1.31 17.58
C PHE A 182 4.44 0.20 18.42
N PRO A 183 3.10 0.22 18.60
CA PRO A 183 2.39 -0.67 19.53
C PRO A 183 2.21 -2.10 18.96
N LEU A 184 3.32 -2.82 18.84
CA LEU A 184 3.38 -4.17 18.24
C LEU A 184 2.55 -5.20 19.00
N LYS A 185 2.50 -5.12 20.33
CA LYS A 185 1.77 -6.11 21.14
C LYS A 185 0.27 -5.93 20.99
N GLU A 186 -0.17 -4.68 20.96
CA GLU A 186 -1.57 -4.28 20.85
C GLU A 186 -2.11 -4.61 19.46
N ILE A 187 -1.35 -4.31 18.39
CA ILE A 187 -1.77 -4.69 17.04
C ILE A 187 -1.79 -6.22 16.87
N ALA A 188 -0.83 -6.96 17.44
CA ALA A 188 -0.83 -8.42 17.40
C ALA A 188 -2.04 -9.00 18.14
N ALA A 189 -2.39 -8.45 19.30
CA ALA A 189 -3.59 -8.82 20.04
C ALA A 189 -4.87 -8.54 19.23
N ALA A 190 -4.95 -7.40 18.57
CA ALA A 190 -6.09 -7.04 17.71
C ALA A 190 -6.22 -7.98 16.50
N VAL A 191 -5.10 -8.31 15.83
CA VAL A 191 -5.05 -9.28 14.72
C VAL A 191 -5.55 -10.65 15.15
N ASN A 192 -5.06 -11.15 16.29
CA ASN A 192 -5.48 -12.44 16.84
C ASN A 192 -6.96 -12.44 17.20
N LYS A 193 -7.44 -11.39 17.89
CA LYS A 193 -8.85 -11.24 18.26
C LYS A 193 -9.78 -11.21 17.05
N ALA A 194 -9.33 -10.60 15.95
CA ALA A 194 -10.09 -10.51 14.70
C ALA A 194 -10.03 -11.80 13.85
N ASN A 195 -9.24 -12.81 14.25
CA ASN A 195 -8.89 -13.97 13.42
C ASN A 195 -8.46 -13.55 12.00
N TRP A 196 -7.67 -12.48 11.91
CA TRP A 196 -7.33 -11.86 10.64
C TRP A 196 -6.19 -12.60 9.95
N SER A 197 -6.38 -12.94 8.67
CA SER A 197 -5.47 -13.79 7.89
C SER A 197 -4.79 -13.04 6.73
N GLY A 198 -4.62 -11.72 6.86
CA GLY A 198 -3.93 -10.92 5.86
C GLY A 198 -2.41 -10.94 6.01
N TRP A 199 -1.74 -10.03 5.31
CA TRP A 199 -0.29 -9.97 5.26
C TRP A 199 0.28 -8.95 6.23
N VAL A 200 1.28 -9.35 7.01
CA VAL A 200 2.10 -8.39 7.76
C VAL A 200 3.45 -8.29 7.07
N ILE A 201 3.82 -7.07 6.71
CA ILE A 201 4.95 -6.76 5.85
C ILE A 201 5.84 -5.79 6.61
N ASN A 202 7.02 -6.24 7.03
CA ASN A 202 8.04 -5.35 7.56
C ASN A 202 8.58 -4.51 6.41
N GLU A 203 8.44 -3.19 6.46
CA GLU A 203 8.93 -2.26 5.45
C GLU A 203 10.07 -1.40 5.99
N GLU A 204 11.31 -1.82 5.70
CA GLU A 204 12.49 -1.09 6.12
C GLU A 204 13.09 -0.28 4.97
N GLU A 205 12.94 1.04 5.05
CA GLU A 205 13.59 2.00 4.17
C GLU A 205 14.86 2.49 4.84
N ARG A 206 15.93 1.67 4.76
CA ARG A 206 17.23 2.11 5.25
C ARG A 206 17.89 2.94 4.15
N LEU A 207 18.13 4.22 4.43
CA LEU A 207 19.08 5.02 3.66
C LEU A 207 20.46 4.37 3.85
N ARG A 208 20.91 3.59 2.85
CA ARG A 208 22.33 3.25 2.78
C ARG A 208 23.07 4.56 2.61
N ARG A 209 23.81 4.98 3.64
CA ARG A 209 24.83 6.00 3.49
C ARG A 209 25.88 5.41 2.53
N LYS A 210 25.84 5.79 1.25
CA LYS A 210 26.98 5.52 0.37
C LYS A 210 28.17 6.25 1.00
N ALA A 211 29.21 5.51 1.37
CA ALA A 211 30.48 6.14 1.66
C ALA A 211 30.93 6.90 0.40
N GLY A 212 30.89 8.24 0.45
CA GLY A 212 31.74 9.08 -0.39
C GLY A 212 31.19 9.70 -1.68
N ARG A 213 29.87 9.93 -1.88
CA ARG A 213 29.41 10.90 -2.91
C ARG A 213 28.18 11.67 -2.46
N GLU A 214 28.29 13.00 -2.45
CA GLU A 214 27.17 13.93 -2.34
C GLU A 214 26.25 13.77 -3.57
N GLY A 215 24.95 13.58 -3.33
CA GLY A 215 23.92 13.49 -4.37
C GLY A 215 22.97 12.31 -4.21
N GLY A 216 21.71 12.62 -3.82
CA GLY A 216 20.49 11.82 -4.04
C GLY A 216 20.56 10.32 -3.77
N GLY A 217 20.42 9.90 -2.52
CA GLY A 217 20.32 8.48 -2.16
C GLY A 217 18.93 7.90 -2.44
N ALA A 218 18.81 7.06 -3.47
CA ALA A 218 17.67 6.14 -3.59
C ALA A 218 17.77 5.08 -2.48
N GLY A 219 16.83 5.09 -1.53
CA GLY A 219 16.74 4.06 -0.49
C GLY A 219 16.46 2.68 -1.08
N SER A 220 17.05 1.63 -0.51
CA SER A 220 16.65 0.24 -0.80
C SER A 220 15.56 -0.16 0.19
N CYS A 221 14.34 -0.41 -0.30
CA CYS A 221 13.28 -1.02 0.51
C CYS A 221 13.50 -2.54 0.54
N ILE A 222 13.69 -3.10 1.73
CA ILE A 222 13.63 -4.56 1.94
C ILE A 222 12.29 -4.83 2.63
N ALA A 223 11.37 -5.46 1.91
CA ALA A 223 10.09 -5.90 2.45
C ALA A 223 10.15 -7.40 2.80
N GLN A 224 10.01 -7.74 4.08
CA GLN A 224 9.81 -9.13 4.51
C GLN A 224 8.36 -9.32 4.94
N ALA A 225 7.65 -10.29 4.36
CA ALA A 225 6.25 -10.52 4.66
C ALA A 225 6.01 -11.92 5.22
N LYS A 226 5.15 -11.99 6.25
CA LYS A 226 4.58 -13.23 6.77
C LYS A 226 3.05 -13.14 6.73
N SER A 227 2.39 -14.20 6.29
CA SER A 227 0.94 -14.33 6.43
C SER A 227 0.60 -14.82 7.83
N PHE A 228 -0.44 -14.26 8.45
CA PHE A 228 -1.02 -14.86 9.64
C PHE A 228 -1.99 -15.98 9.24
N GLY A 229 -1.89 -17.15 9.87
CA GLY A 229 -2.90 -18.22 9.76
C GLY A 229 -2.67 -19.31 8.72
N ARG A 230 -1.43 -19.67 8.39
CA ARG A 230 -1.08 -20.98 7.80
C ARG A 230 0.19 -21.54 8.42
#